data_AF-F3FVU1-F1
#
_entry.id   AF-F3FVU1-F1
#
_cell.length_a   1.000
_cell.length_b   1.000
_cell.length_c   1.000
_cell.angle_alpha   90.00
_cell.angle_beta   90.00
_cell.angle_gamma   90.00
#
_symmetry.space_group_name_H-M   'P 1'
#
loop_
_entity.id
_entity.type
_entity.pdbx_description
1 polymer ?
#
loop_
_entity_poly.entity_id
_entity_poly.type
_entity_poly.pdbx_seq_one_letter_code
_entity_poly.pdbx_strand_id
1 'polypeptide(L)'
;DLGEGFSLTALVVSSIGAQRVCGYMHTALENLLTALEQTPETSLQGLSILPAVEREQLLVAFNDTVLDYDKEQTIHRMFEAQVERTPEALAVVHSEQRLTYRELNEQANRLAH
;
A
#
# COMPACT_ATOMS: atom_id res chain seq x y z
N ASP A 1 -15.44 38.67 5.65
CA ASP A 1 -15.74 39.22 4.32
C ASP A 1 -14.91 40.48 4.16
N LEU A 2 -13.96 40.46 3.23
CA LEU A 2 -13.00 41.55 2.97
C LEU A 2 -13.11 42.05 1.53
N GLY A 3 -14.31 42.05 0.95
CA GLY A 3 -14.66 42.82 -0.25
C GLY A 3 -14.14 42.31 -1.60
N GLU A 4 -13.00 41.60 -1.64
CA GLU A 4 -12.47 40.99 -2.87
C GLU A 4 -11.90 39.57 -2.67
N GLY A 5 -12.08 38.96 -1.50
CA GLY A 5 -11.55 37.63 -1.26
C GLY A 5 -12.11 36.90 -0.04
N PHE A 6 -11.82 35.60 0.01
CA PHE A 6 -12.16 34.73 1.12
C PHE A 6 -10.93 34.46 1.98
N SER A 7 -11.07 34.65 3.29
CA SER A 7 -10.07 34.22 4.27
C SER A 7 -10.62 33.04 5.04
N LEU A 8 -9.80 32.01 5.19
CA LEU A 8 -10.10 30.85 6.01
C LEU A 8 -9.15 30.84 7.21
N THR A 9 -9.73 30.74 8.41
CA THR A 9 -8.99 30.49 9.65
C THR A 9 -9.45 29.14 10.20
N ALA A 10 -8.51 28.23 10.41
CA ALA A 10 -8.79 26.90 10.95
C ALA A 10 -8.23 26.77 12.38
N LEU A 11 -9.11 26.47 13.33
CA LEU A 11 -8.73 26.02 14.67
C LEU A 11 -8.75 24.50 14.66
N VAL A 12 -7.58 23.89 14.86
CA VAL A 12 -7.42 22.44 14.75
C VAL A 12 -6.57 21.89 15.89
N VAL A 13 -6.70 20.59 16.16
CA VAL A 13 -5.78 19.88 17.04
C VAL A 13 -4.37 19.89 16.44
N SER A 14 -3.36 20.09 17.28
CA SER A 14 -1.96 20.26 16.86
C SER A 14 -1.41 19.08 16.06
N SER A 15 -1.88 17.86 16.34
CA SER A 15 -1.49 16.64 15.62
C SER A 15 -1.93 16.59 14.16
N ILE A 16 -2.98 17.35 13.78
CA ILE A 16 -3.50 17.40 12.41
C ILE A 16 -2.82 18.51 11.60
N GLY A 17 -2.54 19.65 12.24
CA GLY A 17 -1.89 20.81 11.63
C GLY A 17 -2.85 21.69 10.82
N ALA A 18 -2.89 22.99 11.16
CA ALA A 18 -3.86 23.94 10.57
C ALA A 18 -3.68 24.08 9.05
N GLN A 19 -2.42 24.06 8.59
CA GLN A 19 -2.10 24.15 7.17
C GLN A 19 -2.73 23.03 6.34
N ARG A 20 -2.79 21.81 6.88
CA ARG A 20 -3.36 20.65 6.18
C ARG A 20 -4.87 20.80 6.02
N VAL A 21 -5.57 21.19 7.08
CA VAL A 21 -7.02 21.45 7.03
C VAL A 21 -7.35 22.64 6.12
N CYS A 22 -6.55 23.71 6.15
CA CYS A 22 -6.71 24.82 5.22
C CYS A 22 -6.50 24.37 3.76
N GLY A 23 -5.51 23.50 3.51
CA GLY A 23 -5.29 22.89 2.20
C GLY A 23 -6.49 22.10 1.70
N TYR A 24 -7.11 21.29 2.56
CA TYR A 24 -8.32 20.53 2.21
C TYR A 24 -9.48 21.45 1.83
N MET A 25 -9.73 22.47 2.65
CA MET A 25 -10.81 23.42 2.40
C MET A 25 -10.57 24.23 1.13
N HIS A 26 -9.32 24.62 0.85
CA HIS A 26 -8.95 25.30 -0.38
C HIS A 26 -9.26 24.42 -1.60
N THR A 27 -8.75 23.19 -1.65
CA THR A 27 -9.02 22.26 -2.75
C THR A 27 -10.51 21.94 -2.90
N ALA A 28 -11.25 21.78 -1.80
CA ALA A 28 -12.68 21.54 -1.84
C ALA A 28 -13.45 22.72 -2.47
N LEU A 29 -13.11 23.96 -2.10
CA LEU A 29 -13.74 25.17 -2.64
C LEU A 29 -13.40 25.39 -4.11
N GLU A 30 -12.14 25.15 -4.52
CA GLU A 30 -11.73 25.21 -5.91
C GLU A 30 -12.48 24.19 -6.78
N ASN A 31 -12.60 22.95 -6.32
CA ASN A 31 -13.31 21.91 -7.05
C ASN A 31 -14.83 22.16 -7.07
N LEU A 32 -15.39 22.73 -6.00
CA LEU A 32 -16.78 23.15 -5.98
C LEU A 32 -17.06 24.27 -6.98
N LEU A 33 -16.22 25.30 -7.01
CA LEU A 33 -16.35 26.40 -7.98
C LEU A 33 -16.26 25.89 -9.41
N THR A 34 -15.25 25.05 -9.68
CA THR A 34 -15.08 24.40 -10.99
C THR A 34 -16.32 23.59 -11.38
N ALA A 35 -16.89 22.82 -10.46
CA ALA A 35 -18.11 22.06 -10.72
C ALA A 35 -19.32 22.96 -11.00
N LEU A 36 -19.51 24.04 -10.23
CA LEU A 36 -20.59 25.00 -10.45
C LEU A 36 -20.48 25.73 -11.80
N GLU A 37 -19.26 25.98 -12.28
CA GLU A 37 -19.03 26.63 -13.58
C GLU A 37 -19.19 25.66 -14.76
N GLN A 38 -18.68 24.44 -14.63
CA GLN A 38 -18.56 23.50 -15.76
C GLN A 38 -19.66 22.45 -15.80
N THR A 39 -20.08 21.92 -14.65
CA THR A 39 -21.05 20.82 -14.57
C THR A 39 -21.80 20.86 -13.23
N PRO A 40 -22.80 21.76 -13.09
CA PRO A 40 -23.47 22.03 -11.80
C PRO A 40 -24.17 20.80 -11.20
N GLU A 41 -24.55 19.84 -12.05
CA GLU A 41 -25.19 18.58 -11.66
C GLU A 41 -24.22 17.57 -11.01
N THR A 42 -22.93 17.92 -10.90
CA THR A 42 -21.91 17.07 -10.26
C THR A 42 -22.29 16.83 -8.80
N SER A 43 -22.39 15.57 -8.41
CA SER A 43 -22.62 15.19 -7.01
C SER A 43 -21.48 15.70 -6.12
N LEU A 44 -21.81 16.31 -4.99
CA LEU A 44 -20.83 16.77 -4.00
C LEU A 44 -19.88 15.66 -3.53
N GLN A 45 -20.34 14.41 -3.52
CA GLN A 45 -19.52 13.25 -3.15
C GLN A 45 -18.41 12.93 -4.15
N GLY A 46 -18.52 13.43 -5.39
CA GLY A 46 -17.51 13.28 -6.43
C GLY A 46 -16.40 14.33 -6.37
N LEU A 47 -16.54 15.36 -5.54
CA LEU A 47 -15.55 16.43 -5.44
C LEU A 47 -14.40 16.01 -4.52
N SER A 48 -13.18 16.00 -5.06
CA SER A 48 -11.98 15.73 -4.27
C SER A 48 -11.71 16.90 -3.32
N ILE A 49 -11.38 16.59 -2.07
CA ILE A 49 -10.87 17.57 -1.10
C ILE A 49 -9.35 17.47 -0.91
N LEU A 50 -8.72 16.44 -1.49
CA LEU A 50 -7.31 16.15 -1.28
C LEU A 50 -6.44 17.00 -2.21
N PRO A 51 -5.47 17.76 -1.67
CA PRO A 51 -4.43 18.41 -2.45
C PRO A 51 -3.67 17.40 -3.29
N ALA A 52 -3.24 17.82 -4.48
CA ALA A 52 -2.59 16.94 -5.46
C ALA A 52 -1.37 16.20 -4.88
N VAL A 53 -0.53 16.89 -4.11
CA VAL A 53 0.67 16.32 -3.45
C VAL A 53 0.29 15.21 -2.46
N GLU A 54 -0.77 15.41 -1.67
CA GLU A 54 -1.21 14.40 -0.71
C GLU A 54 -1.86 13.21 -1.42
N ARG A 55 -2.61 13.46 -2.50
CA ARG A 55 -3.16 12.40 -3.34
C ARG A 55 -2.05 11.55 -3.97
N GLU A 56 -0.99 12.17 -4.46
CA GLU A 56 0.18 11.47 -5.01
C GLU A 56 0.87 10.62 -3.94
N GLN A 57 1.05 11.17 -2.72
CA GLN A 57 1.62 10.42 -1.61
C GLN A 57 0.81 9.15 -1.29
N LEU A 58 -0.52 9.27 -1.22
CA LEU A 58 -1.41 8.16 -0.87
C LEU A 58 -1.53 7.10 -1.97
N LEU A 59 -1.55 7.52 -3.23
CA LEU A 59 -1.79 6.62 -4.35
C LEU A 59 -0.51 6.03 -4.95
N VAL A 60 0.60 6.78 -4.90
CA VAL A 60 1.86 6.40 -5.54
C VAL A 60 2.89 6.08 -4.47
N ALA A 61 3.31 7.07 -3.69
CA ALA A 61 4.48 6.91 -2.82
C ALA A 61 4.29 5.83 -1.73
N PHE A 62 3.09 5.70 -1.16
CA PHE A 62 2.80 4.62 -0.21
C PHE A 62 2.59 3.24 -0.86
N ASN A 63 2.27 3.20 -2.16
CA ASN A 63 2.04 1.96 -2.90
C ASN A 63 3.24 1.58 -3.80
N ASP A 64 4.39 2.23 -3.63
CA ASP A 64 5.62 1.90 -4.34
C ASP A 64 6.26 0.63 -3.74
N THR A 65 5.57 -0.50 -3.91
CA THR A 65 5.97 -1.82 -3.39
C THR A 65 6.44 -2.75 -4.51
N VAL A 66 6.75 -2.20 -5.68
CA VAL A 66 7.21 -2.98 -6.82
C VAL A 66 8.63 -3.47 -6.52
N LEU A 67 8.77 -4.78 -6.41
CA LEU A 67 10.06 -5.45 -6.30
C LEU A 67 10.15 -6.47 -7.42
N ASP A 68 11.30 -6.52 -8.08
CA ASP A 68 11.59 -7.56 -9.06
C ASP A 68 11.81 -8.88 -8.32
N TYR A 69 10.97 -9.86 -8.61
CA TYR A 69 11.14 -11.23 -8.17
C TYR A 69 10.83 -12.17 -9.33
N ASP A 70 11.47 -13.33 -9.33
CA ASP A 70 11.25 -14.34 -10.36
C ASP A 70 9.84 -14.94 -10.20
N LYS A 71 8.95 -14.62 -11.15
CA LYS A 71 7.56 -15.10 -11.17
C LYS A 71 7.43 -16.52 -11.70
N GLU A 72 8.43 -17.00 -12.43
CA GLU A 72 8.48 -18.36 -12.96
C GLU A 72 9.06 -19.34 -11.93
N GLN A 73 9.82 -18.81 -10.95
CA GLN A 73 10.33 -19.59 -9.85
C GLN A 73 9.19 -20.05 -8.92
N THR A 74 9.00 -21.36 -8.86
CA THR A 74 8.03 -22.00 -7.99
C THR A 74 8.62 -22.22 -6.59
N ILE A 75 7.73 -22.23 -5.58
CA ILE A 75 8.13 -22.49 -4.19
C ILE A 75 8.83 -23.86 -4.04
N HIS A 76 8.41 -24.88 -4.79
CA HIS A 76 9.06 -26.19 -4.74
C HIS A 76 10.50 -26.14 -5.30
N ARG A 77 10.77 -25.36 -6.36
CA ARG A 77 12.14 -25.19 -6.88
C ARG A 77 13.02 -24.38 -5.93
N MET A 78 12.45 -23.37 -5.24
CA MET A 78 13.17 -22.68 -4.17
C MET A 78 13.52 -23.63 -3.02
N PHE A 79 12.60 -24.54 -2.70
CA PHE A 79 12.81 -25.56 -1.68
C PHE A 79 13.90 -26.55 -2.08
N GLU A 80 13.85 -27.10 -3.31
CA GLU A 80 14.89 -28.00 -3.85
C GLU A 80 16.27 -27.33 -3.85
N ALA A 81 16.36 -26.07 -4.28
CA ALA A 81 17.62 -25.32 -4.22
C ALA A 81 18.13 -25.15 -2.77
N GLN A 82 17.23 -25.00 -1.79
CA GLN A 82 17.61 -24.96 -0.38
C GLN A 82 18.08 -26.33 0.14
N VAL A 83 17.49 -27.42 -0.35
CA VAL A 83 17.90 -28.80 -0.05
C VAL A 83 19.33 -29.04 -0.54
N GLU A 84 19.67 -28.60 -1.75
CA GLU A 84 21.03 -28.72 -2.28
C GLU A 84 22.04 -27.89 -1.48
N ARG A 85 21.66 -26.67 -1.06
CA ARG A 85 22.55 -25.75 -0.33
C ARG A 85 22.83 -26.19 1.10
N THR A 86 21.80 -26.66 1.82
CA THR A 86 21.91 -27.01 3.24
C THR A 86 21.11 -28.27 3.56
N PRO A 87 21.52 -29.44 3.05
CA PRO A 87 20.71 -30.64 3.12
C PRO A 87 20.50 -31.16 4.55
N GLU A 88 21.49 -30.98 5.43
CA GLU A 88 21.44 -31.42 6.84
C GLU A 88 20.78 -30.40 7.78
N ALA A 89 20.43 -29.21 7.29
CA ALA A 89 19.77 -28.22 8.13
C ALA A 89 18.34 -28.68 8.45
N LEU A 90 17.88 -28.40 9.68
CA LEU A 90 16.51 -28.70 10.09
C LEU A 90 15.53 -27.84 9.29
N ALA A 91 14.61 -28.50 8.58
CA ALA A 91 13.55 -27.87 7.82
C ALA A 91 12.24 -27.81 8.61
N VAL A 92 11.93 -28.87 9.37
CA VAL A 92 10.69 -28.98 10.15
C VAL A 92 10.99 -29.55 11.52
N VAL A 93 10.39 -28.97 12.56
CA VAL A 93 10.42 -29.48 13.93
C VAL A 93 8.99 -29.57 14.42
N HIS A 94 8.59 -30.77 14.84
CA HIS A 94 7.29 -31.03 15.43
C HIS A 94 7.44 -31.95 16.63
N SER A 95 7.31 -31.39 17.84
CA SER A 95 7.60 -32.10 19.09
C SER A 95 9.01 -32.71 19.10
N GLU A 96 9.13 -34.03 19.27
CA GLU A 96 10.42 -34.74 19.21
C GLU A 96 10.87 -35.05 17.78
N GLN A 97 9.96 -34.92 16.80
CA GLN A 97 10.28 -35.19 15.40
C GLN A 97 10.99 -33.99 14.79
N ARG A 98 12.08 -34.29 14.08
CA ARG A 98 12.92 -33.32 13.39
C ARG A 98 13.22 -33.89 12.02
N LEU A 99 12.97 -33.10 10.99
CA LEU A 99 13.28 -33.45 9.61
C LEU A 99 14.24 -32.43 9.05
N THR A 100 15.32 -32.93 8.47
CA THR A 100 16.24 -32.14 7.65
C THR A 100 15.60 -31.77 6.31
N TYR A 101 16.16 -30.78 5.62
CA TYR A 101 15.72 -30.44 4.25
C TYR A 101 15.76 -31.66 3.33
N ARG A 102 16.81 -32.48 3.41
CA ARG A 102 16.94 -33.71 2.62
C ARG A 102 15.79 -34.69 2.90
N GLU A 103 15.57 -35.03 4.17
CA GLU A 103 14.56 -36.02 4.56
C GLU A 103 13.15 -35.56 4.16
N LEU A 104 12.86 -34.27 4.32
CA LEU A 104 11.56 -33.72 3.93
C LEU A 104 11.37 -33.76 2.41
N ASN A 105 12.41 -33.43 1.63
CA ASN A 105 12.37 -33.48 0.17
C ASN A 105 12.14 -34.90 -0.35
N GLU A 106 12.86 -35.88 0.20
CA GLU A 106 12.68 -37.29 -0.17
C GLU A 106 11.28 -37.79 0.14
N GLN A 107 10.71 -37.41 1.30
CA GLN A 107 9.35 -37.79 1.65
C GLN A 107 8.31 -37.13 0.75
N ALA A 108 8.49 -35.86 0.39
CA ALA A 108 7.62 -35.14 -0.55
C ALA A 108 7.67 -35.78 -1.95
N ASN A 109 8.86 -36.09 -2.46
CA ASN A 109 9.04 -36.72 -3.76
C ASN A 109 8.43 -38.13 -3.83
N ARG A 110 8.49 -38.89 -2.73
CA ARG A 110 7.80 -40.20 -2.64
C ARG A 110 6.28 -40.10 -2.68
N LEU A 111 5.71 -39.02 -2.13
CA LEU A 111 4.25 -38.81 -2.16
C LEU A 111 3.76 -38.28 -3.50
N ALA A 112 4.61 -37.55 -4.22
CA ALA A 112 4.29 -36.99 -5.54
C ALA A 112 4.35 -38.03 -6.68
N HIS A 113 4.94 -39.20 -6.44
CA HIS A 113 5.08 -40.31 -7.39
C HIS A 113 3.97 -41.34 -7.23
#